data_AF-A0A938MBB9-F1
#
_entry.id   AF-A0A938MBB9-F1
#
_cell.length_a   1.000
_cell.length_b   1.000
_cell.length_c   1.000
_cell.angle_alpha   90.00
_cell.angle_beta   90.00
_cell.angle_gamma   90.00
#
_symmetry.space_group_name_H-M   'P 1'
#
loop_
_entity.id
_entity.type
_entity.pdbx_description
1 polymer ?
#
loop_
_entity_poly.entity_id
_entity_poly.type
_entity_poly.pdbx_seq_one_letter_code
_entity_poly.pdbx_strand_id
1 'polypeptide(L)' 'MLKGVSPLLSPELLAVLCRMGHGDEIVLADAHFPGETMGRRV' A
#
# COMPACT_ATOMS: atom_id res chain seq x y z
N MET A 1 -11.68 0.32 15.00
CA MET A 1 -12.15 0.26 13.60
C MET A 1 -12.60 1.66 13.19
N LEU A 2 -12.08 2.19 12.09
CA LEU A 2 -12.40 3.55 11.65
C LEU A 2 -13.73 3.55 10.89
N LYS A 3 -14.54 4.60 11.08
CA LYS A 3 -15.83 4.73 10.38
C LYS A 3 -15.58 5.03 8.90
N GLY A 4 -16.18 4.24 8.01
CA GLY A 4 -16.06 4.43 6.55
C GLY A 4 -14.76 3.92 5.93
N VAL A 5 -13.89 3.27 6.70
CA VAL A 5 -12.64 2.68 6.18
C VAL A 5 -12.73 1.15 6.29
N SER A 6 -12.34 0.46 5.23
CA SER A 6 -12.31 -1.01 5.23
C SER A 6 -11.33 -1.52 6.30
N PRO A 7 -11.73 -2.49 7.14
CA PRO A 7 -10.84 -3.07 8.15
C PRO A 7 -9.72 -3.92 7.54
N LEU A 8 -9.77 -4.22 6.23
CA LEU A 8 -8.70 -4.95 5.52
C LEU A 8 -7.49 -4.08 5.20
N LEU A 9 -7.60 -2.76 5.33
CA LEU A 9 -6.48 -1.86 5.13
C LEU A 9 -5.65 -1.81 6.41
N SER A 10 -4.40 -2.27 6.34
CA SER A 10 -3.48 -2.12 7.45
C SER A 10 -3.15 -0.63 7.68
N PRO A 11 -2.75 -0.24 8.90
CA PRO A 11 -2.33 1.12 9.18
C PRO A 11 -1.23 1.62 8.23
N GLU A 12 -0.28 0.76 7.87
CA GLU A 12 0.85 1.07 6.99
C GLU A 12 0.39 1.31 5.55
N LEU A 13 -0.48 0.45 5.02
CA LEU A 13 -1.04 0.62 3.68
C LEU A 13 -1.87 1.91 3.59
N LEU A 14 -2.67 2.20 4.61
CA LEU A 14 -3.45 3.44 4.67
C LEU A 14 -2.54 4.68 4.69
N ALA A 15 -1.46 4.64 5.47
CA ALA A 15 -0.48 5.73 5.54
C ALA A 15 0.28 5.93 4.21
N VAL A 16 0.54 4.87 3.45
CA VAL A 16 1.11 4.97 2.10
C VAL A 16 0.10 5.62 1.15
N LEU A 17 -1.15 5.13 1.10
CA LEU A 17 -2.19 5.69 0.24
C LEU A 17 -2.45 7.18 0.51
N CYS A 18 -2.42 7.61 1.77
CA CYS A 18 -2.59 9.03 2.12
C CYS A 18 -1.40 9.92 1.71
N ARG A 19 -0.19 9.35 1.54
CA ARG A 19 1.01 10.07 1.10
C ARG A 19 1.14 10.10 -0.42
N MET A 20 0.48 9.20 -1.14
CA MET A 20 0.51 9.15 -2.60
C MET A 20 -0.07 10.43 -3.23
N GLY A 21 0.69 11.02 -4.14
CA GLY A 21 0.29 12.15 -4.97
C GLY A 21 -0.34 11.73 -6.29
N HIS A 22 -0.66 12.72 -7.13
CA HIS A 22 -1.14 12.46 -8.48
C HIS A 22 -0.02 11.87 -9.35
N GLY A 23 -0.27 10.69 -9.92
CA GLY A 23 0.69 9.98 -10.76
C GLY A 23 1.57 8.98 -10.01
N ASP A 24 1.44 8.87 -8.67
CA ASP A 24 2.09 7.80 -7.92
C ASP A 24 1.39 6.46 -8.21
N GLU A 25 2.19 5.41 -8.31
CA GLU A 25 1.75 4.05 -8.59
C GLU A 25 2.01 3.12 -7.41
N ILE A 26 1.14 2.13 -7.25
CA ILE A 26 1.27 1.09 -6.22
C ILE A 26 1.06 -0.28 -6.86
N VAL A 27 1.90 -1.25 -6.48
CA VAL A 27 1.82 -2.63 -6.97
C VAL A 27 1.11 -3.49 -5.93
N LEU A 28 0.01 -4.11 -6.33
CA LEU A 28 -0.63 -5.19 -5.56
C LEU A 28 -0.04 -6.52 -6.02
N ALA A 29 0.95 -6.98 -5.25
CA ALA A 29 1.74 -8.16 -5.54
C ALA A 29 1.10 -9.45 -4.98
N ASP A 30 1.33 -10.57 -5.68
CA ASP A 30 1.02 -11.90 -5.16
C ASP A 30 2.19 -12.45 -4.31
N ALA A 31 2.08 -13.71 -3.90
CA ALA A 31 3.10 -14.37 -3.09
C ALA A 31 4.40 -14.71 -3.84
N HIS A 32 4.41 -14.71 -5.17
CA HIS A 32 5.58 -15.06 -5.99
C HIS A 32 6.31 -13.84 -6.55
N PHE A 33 5.69 -12.65 -6.48
CA PHE A 33 6.31 -11.41 -6.89
C PHE A 33 7.49 -11.04 -5.96
N PRO A 34 8.66 -10.66 -6.51
CA PRO A 34 9.86 -10.33 -5.72
C PRO A 34 9.76 -8.92 -5.07
N GLY A 35 8.80 -8.75 -4.16
CA GLY A 35 8.50 -7.46 -3.53
C GLY A 35 9.66 -6.85 -2.73
N GLU A 36 10.49 -7.68 -2.11
CA GLU A 36 11.63 -7.20 -1.31
C GLU A 36 12.77 -6.60 -2.16
N THR A 37 12.96 -7.10 -3.38
CA THR A 37 14.03 -6.65 -4.29
C THR A 37 13.56 -5.57 -5.26
N MET A 38 12.29 -5.60 -5.68
CA MET A 38 11.72 -4.62 -6.60
C MET A 38 11.08 -3.41 -5.89
N GLY A 39 10.64 -3.57 -4.64
CA GLY A 39 9.94 -2.54 -3.90
C GLY A 39 10.87 -1.47 -3.34
N ARG A 40 10.70 -0.22 -3.76
CA ARG A 40 11.25 0.93 -3.03
C ARG A 40 10.47 1.05 -1.72
N ARG A 41 11.14 0.93 -0.56
CA ARG A 41 10.50 1.22 0.73
C ARG A 41 10.09 2.70 0.73
N VAL A 42 8.80 2.95 0.91
CA VAL A 42 8.15 4.28 0.96
C VAL A 42 7.62 4.60 2.36
#